data_AF-A0A2T3ITS5-F1
#
_entry.id   AF-A0A2T3ITS5-F1
#
_cell.length_a   1.000
_cell.length_b   1.000
_cell.length_c   1.000
_cell.angle_alpha   90.00
_cell.angle_beta   90.00
_cell.angle_gamma   90.00
#
_symmetry.space_group_name_H-M   'P 1'
#
loop_
_entity.id
_entity.type
_entity.pdbx_description
1 polymer ?
#
loop_
_entity_poly.entity_id
_entity_poly.type
_entity_poly.pdbx_seq_one_letter_code
_entity_poly.pdbx_strand_id
1 'polypeptide(L)'
;MTAQLSFIRELPDENGLPLIKQSLLPEHYQTQDEIEQEFLTSAKTAISRKAPSAPLKQVIRDYPHLIVGSALNYAKGRAQVDSDAIAEIAGHVSDFDYTHCRNLDVLKYNYRFIYCGYATNTLPPMPRQKLWETLAMLCSKERGIAFVASRSSSDRGIKGQPEFDGVRTSLNTFQKGYLVGESLKEALEHFAFAKELTTKGAFRLVCCSHNPIDLVKA
;
A
#
# COMPACT_ATOMS: atom_id res chain seq x y z
N MET A 1 12.90 30.77 37.35
CA MET A 1 12.99 29.87 38.51
C MET A 1 11.74 29.01 38.53
N THR A 2 11.96 27.73 38.27
CA THR A 2 11.18 26.53 38.60
C THR A 2 9.69 26.69 38.93
N ALA A 3 8.83 26.18 38.05
CA ALA A 3 7.51 25.70 38.42
C ALA A 3 7.42 24.21 38.08
N GLN A 4 7.14 23.43 39.12
CA GLN A 4 7.18 21.98 39.22
C GLN A 4 6.29 21.30 38.17
N LEU A 5 6.86 20.27 37.52
CA LEU A 5 6.10 19.21 36.85
C LEU A 5 5.30 18.44 37.91
N SER A 6 4.00 18.73 37.99
CA SER A 6 3.06 17.88 38.73
C SER A 6 2.86 16.58 37.96
N PHE A 7 3.30 15.48 38.58
CA PHE A 7 2.96 14.11 38.19
C PHE A 7 1.43 13.97 38.12
N ILE A 8 0.90 13.77 36.91
CA ILE A 8 -0.46 13.26 36.75
C ILE A 8 -0.43 11.81 37.23
N ARG A 9 -0.92 11.57 38.45
CA ARG A 9 -1.27 10.23 38.92
C ARG A 9 -2.40 9.73 38.04
N GLU A 10 -2.14 8.63 37.34
CA GLU A 10 -3.13 7.86 36.61
C GLU A 10 -4.20 7.36 37.59
N LEU A 11 -5.46 7.70 37.34
CA LEU A 11 -6.59 7.03 37.95
C LEU A 11 -7.04 5.93 36.96
N PRO A 12 -7.08 4.65 37.37
CA PRO A 12 -7.70 3.62 36.56
C PRO A 12 -9.20 3.88 36.43
N ASP A 13 -9.79 3.45 35.33
CA ASP A 13 -11.25 3.36 35.24
C ASP A 13 -11.76 2.25 36.18
N GLU A 14 -13.08 2.18 36.31
CA GLU A 14 -13.82 1.23 37.16
C GLU A 14 -13.52 -0.26 36.88
N ASN A 15 -12.72 -0.57 35.85
CA ASN A 15 -12.33 -1.94 35.48
C ASN A 15 -10.81 -2.21 35.55
N GLY A 16 -10.00 -1.25 36.02
CA GLY A 16 -8.57 -1.48 36.28
C GLY A 16 -7.74 -1.78 35.02
N LEU A 17 -8.24 -1.42 33.83
CA LEU A 17 -7.50 -1.59 32.57
C LEU A 17 -6.77 -0.28 32.22
N PRO A 18 -5.53 -0.34 31.72
CA PRO A 18 -4.86 0.85 31.23
C PRO A 18 -5.69 1.44 30.08
N LEU A 19 -6.10 2.69 30.24
CA LEU A 19 -6.61 3.52 29.16
C LEU A 19 -5.57 3.51 28.05
N ILE A 20 -5.76 2.64 27.06
CA ILE A 20 -5.08 2.74 25.78
C ILE A 20 -5.42 4.15 25.33
N LYS A 21 -4.44 5.06 25.38
CA LYS A 21 -4.54 6.32 24.64
C LYS A 21 -4.88 5.90 23.22
N GLN A 22 -6.15 6.07 22.84
CA GLN A 22 -6.57 6.13 21.47
C GLN A 22 -5.67 7.18 20.85
N SER A 23 -4.60 6.72 20.21
CA SER A 23 -3.61 7.59 19.62
C SER A 23 -4.31 8.22 18.43
N LEU A 24 -4.84 9.43 18.61
CA LEU A 24 -5.15 10.44 17.60
C LEU A 24 -5.25 9.85 16.18
N LEU A 25 -6.28 9.05 15.93
CA LEU A 25 -6.66 8.74 14.56
C LEU A 25 -7.24 10.05 14.01
N PRO A 26 -6.83 10.51 12.82
CA PRO A 26 -7.34 11.77 12.28
C PRO A 26 -8.87 11.72 12.18
N GLU A 27 -9.53 12.82 12.56
CA GLU A 27 -10.97 13.07 12.44
C GLU A 27 -11.41 13.19 10.96
N HIS A 28 -11.05 12.24 10.10
CA HIS A 28 -11.33 12.29 8.68
C HIS A 28 -12.36 11.23 8.35
N TYR A 29 -13.59 11.43 8.83
CA TYR A 29 -14.72 10.58 8.52
C TYR A 29 -15.11 10.76 7.04
N GLN A 30 -14.50 9.94 6.17
CA GLN A 30 -15.02 9.74 4.82
C GLN A 30 -16.08 8.64 4.88
N THR A 31 -17.25 8.92 4.33
CA THR A 31 -18.30 7.95 4.05
C THR A 31 -17.81 6.90 3.05
N GLN A 32 -18.51 5.77 2.96
CA GLN A 32 -18.17 4.73 1.98
C GLN A 32 -18.21 5.25 0.54
N ASP A 33 -19.19 6.09 0.20
CA ASP A 33 -19.31 6.71 -1.13
C ASP A 33 -18.12 7.64 -1.42
N GLU A 34 -17.66 8.42 -0.44
CA GLU A 34 -16.47 9.26 -0.58
C GLU A 34 -15.20 8.44 -0.76
N ILE A 35 -15.08 7.30 -0.07
CA ILE A 35 -13.97 6.38 -0.23
C ILE A 35 -13.95 5.82 -1.67
N GLU A 36 -15.08 5.34 -2.15
CA GLU A 36 -15.21 4.83 -3.52
C GLU A 36 -14.91 5.91 -4.56
N GLN A 37 -15.37 7.13 -4.33
CA GLN A 37 -15.09 8.25 -5.21
C GLN A 37 -13.60 8.61 -5.25
N GLU A 38 -12.86 8.47 -4.13
CA GLU A 38 -11.41 8.65 -4.13
C GLU A 38 -10.69 7.56 -4.93
N PHE A 39 -11.12 6.30 -4.83
CA PHE A 39 -10.59 5.24 -5.69
C PHE A 39 -10.81 5.54 -7.17
N LEU A 40 -12.01 5.96 -7.57
CA LEU A 40 -12.31 6.37 -8.94
C LEU A 40 -11.48 7.60 -9.37
N THR A 41 -11.31 8.57 -8.48
CA THR A 41 -10.56 9.80 -8.77
C THR A 41 -9.07 9.51 -8.96
N SER A 42 -8.51 8.61 -8.14
CA SER A 42 -7.12 8.17 -8.23
C SER A 42 -6.77 7.57 -9.60
N ALA A 43 -7.73 6.94 -10.29
CA ALA A 43 -7.49 6.36 -11.62
C ALA A 43 -7.06 7.40 -12.68
N LYS A 44 -7.34 8.69 -12.46
CA LYS A 44 -6.84 9.78 -13.32
C LYS A 44 -5.30 9.90 -13.31
N THR A 45 -4.63 9.34 -12.31
CA THR A 45 -3.16 9.31 -12.25
C THR A 45 -2.56 8.12 -13.01
N ALA A 46 -3.40 7.21 -13.53
CA ALA A 46 -2.92 6.02 -14.22
C ALA A 46 -2.21 6.38 -15.54
N ILE A 47 -1.02 5.82 -15.73
CA ILE A 47 -0.19 6.05 -16.91
C ILE A 47 -0.07 4.78 -17.75
N SER A 48 -0.05 4.94 -19.07
CA SER A 48 0.38 3.88 -19.99
C SER A 48 1.91 3.84 -20.04
N ARG A 49 2.48 2.65 -20.19
CA ARG A 49 3.94 2.44 -20.20
C ARG A 49 4.31 1.36 -21.21
N LYS A 50 5.54 1.43 -21.74
CA LYS A 50 6.07 0.44 -22.69
C LYS A 50 6.85 -0.70 -22.03
N ALA A 51 7.11 -0.63 -20.73
CA ALA A 51 7.90 -1.61 -20.02
C ALA A 51 7.41 -1.78 -18.57
N PRO A 52 7.74 -2.92 -17.93
CA PRO A 52 7.46 -3.15 -16.53
C PRO A 52 8.00 -2.03 -15.65
N SER A 53 7.30 -1.78 -14.56
CA SER A 53 7.61 -0.75 -13.58
C SER A 53 9.00 -0.98 -12.97
N ALA A 54 9.68 0.09 -12.57
CA ALA A 54 10.96 -0.04 -11.88
C ALA A 54 10.88 -0.89 -10.59
N PRO A 55 9.83 -0.78 -9.75
CA PRO A 55 9.66 -1.67 -8.60
C PRO A 55 9.45 -3.13 -9.00
N LEU A 56 8.58 -3.43 -9.97
CA LEU A 56 8.38 -4.82 -10.42
C LEU A 56 9.66 -5.42 -10.99
N LYS A 57 10.42 -4.67 -11.80
CA LYS A 57 11.73 -5.11 -12.31
C LYS A 57 12.69 -5.48 -11.18
N GLN A 58 12.65 -4.74 -10.07
CA GLN A 58 13.43 -5.07 -8.88
C GLN A 58 12.92 -6.35 -8.21
N VAL A 59 11.62 -6.53 -8.06
CA VAL A 59 11.02 -7.76 -7.49
C VAL A 59 11.40 -8.98 -8.32
N ILE A 60 11.25 -8.91 -9.65
CA ILE A 60 11.60 -10.00 -10.58
C ILE A 60 13.08 -10.34 -10.51
N ARG A 61 13.95 -9.33 -10.46
CA ARG A 61 15.40 -9.55 -10.42
C ARG A 61 15.85 -10.15 -9.09
N ASP A 62 15.39 -9.60 -7.97
CA ASP A 62 15.94 -9.92 -6.66
C ASP A 62 15.20 -11.10 -5.99
N TYR A 63 13.91 -11.31 -6.29
CA TYR A 63 13.04 -12.27 -5.62
C TYR A 63 12.14 -13.09 -6.58
N PRO A 64 12.64 -13.63 -7.71
CA PRO A 64 11.81 -14.35 -8.67
C PRO A 64 11.11 -15.59 -8.05
N HIS A 65 11.75 -16.23 -7.07
CA HIS A 65 11.23 -17.40 -6.36
C HIS A 65 9.99 -17.09 -5.49
N LEU A 66 9.68 -15.82 -5.23
CA LEU A 66 8.48 -15.41 -4.51
C LEU A 66 7.29 -15.13 -5.44
N ILE A 67 7.51 -15.09 -6.77
CA ILE A 67 6.49 -14.86 -7.78
C ILE A 67 5.93 -16.22 -8.22
N VAL A 68 5.11 -16.84 -7.37
CA VAL A 68 4.65 -18.23 -7.57
C VAL A 68 3.16 -18.41 -7.29
N GLY A 69 2.56 -19.38 -7.97
CA GLY A 69 1.16 -19.77 -7.75
C GLY A 69 0.17 -18.74 -8.29
N SER A 70 -0.96 -18.57 -7.59
CA SER A 70 -1.96 -17.57 -7.98
C SER A 70 -1.42 -16.16 -7.78
N ALA A 71 -1.30 -15.41 -8.88
CA ALA A 71 -0.82 -14.04 -8.88
C ALA A 71 -1.94 -13.02 -9.14
N LEU A 72 -1.86 -11.86 -8.50
CA LEU A 72 -2.73 -10.70 -8.71
C LEU A 72 -1.89 -9.44 -8.93
N ASN A 73 -2.17 -8.69 -9.99
CA ASN A 73 -1.72 -7.31 -10.16
C ASN A 73 -2.87 -6.36 -9.76
N TYR A 74 -2.81 -5.86 -8.52
CA TYR A 74 -3.85 -5.03 -7.92
C TYR A 74 -3.59 -3.54 -8.18
N ALA A 75 -4.63 -2.82 -8.58
CA ALA A 75 -4.58 -1.42 -9.01
C ALA A 75 -3.59 -1.21 -10.17
N LYS A 76 -3.66 -2.10 -11.18
CA LYS A 76 -2.74 -2.11 -12.33
C LYS A 76 -2.75 -0.83 -13.19
N GLY A 77 -3.80 -0.02 -13.09
CA GLY A 77 -4.02 1.11 -13.98
C GLY A 77 -4.18 0.69 -15.45
N ARG A 78 -3.55 1.44 -16.36
CA ARG A 78 -3.73 1.27 -17.82
C ARG A 78 -2.72 0.32 -18.47
N ALA A 79 -1.65 -0.03 -17.77
CA ALA A 79 -0.51 -0.71 -18.38
C ALA A 79 -0.60 -2.23 -18.21
N GLN A 80 -0.51 -2.98 -19.31
CA GLN A 80 -0.53 -4.44 -19.30
C GLN A 80 0.84 -5.07 -18.98
N VAL A 81 1.92 -4.34 -19.26
CA VAL A 81 3.31 -4.83 -19.19
C VAL A 81 3.77 -5.34 -17.82
N ASP A 82 3.18 -4.89 -16.70
CA ASP A 82 3.48 -5.48 -15.39
C ASP A 82 2.84 -6.87 -15.26
N SER A 83 1.59 -7.01 -15.70
CA SER A 83 0.88 -8.27 -15.71
C SER A 83 1.56 -9.28 -16.63
N ASP A 84 1.98 -8.87 -17.83
CA ASP A 84 2.70 -9.76 -18.76
C ASP A 84 3.99 -10.30 -18.13
N ALA A 85 4.78 -9.43 -17.49
CA ALA A 85 6.02 -9.83 -16.82
C ALA A 85 5.80 -10.73 -15.58
N ILE A 86 4.68 -10.56 -14.86
CA ILE A 86 4.30 -11.46 -13.76
C ILE A 86 3.88 -12.82 -14.34
N ALA A 87 3.07 -12.83 -15.40
CA ALA A 87 2.59 -14.04 -16.05
C ALA A 87 3.71 -14.88 -16.64
N GLU A 88 4.77 -14.26 -17.18
CA GLU A 88 5.96 -14.95 -17.67
C GLU A 88 6.64 -15.83 -16.59
N ILE A 89 6.50 -15.48 -15.31
CA ILE A 89 7.15 -16.18 -14.19
C ILE A 89 6.16 -17.07 -13.44
N ALA A 90 4.97 -16.55 -13.13
CA ALA A 90 3.95 -17.27 -12.37
C ALA A 90 3.08 -18.21 -13.24
N GLY A 91 3.15 -18.08 -14.57
CA GLY A 91 2.31 -18.79 -15.54
C GLY A 91 0.94 -18.14 -15.76
N HIS A 92 0.39 -17.44 -14.77
CA HIS A 92 -0.89 -16.73 -14.87
C HIS A 92 -0.93 -15.54 -13.89
N VAL A 93 -1.63 -14.48 -14.25
CA VAL A 93 -1.92 -13.33 -13.37
C VAL A 93 -3.36 -12.87 -13.55
N SER A 94 -4.05 -12.65 -12.44
CA SER A 94 -5.32 -11.91 -12.43
C SER A 94 -5.05 -10.41 -12.34
N ASP A 95 -5.93 -9.61 -12.93
CA ASP A 95 -5.81 -8.17 -12.98
C ASP A 95 -6.99 -7.51 -12.26
N PHE A 96 -6.71 -6.46 -11.50
CA PHE A 96 -7.73 -5.61 -10.91
C PHE A 96 -7.35 -4.14 -10.99
N ASP A 97 -8.29 -3.30 -11.42
CA ASP A 97 -8.23 -1.85 -11.27
C ASP A 97 -9.65 -1.28 -11.15
N TYR A 98 -9.85 -0.31 -10.28
CA TYR A 98 -11.17 0.28 -10.00
C TYR A 98 -11.84 0.90 -11.23
N THR A 99 -11.05 1.35 -12.22
CA THR A 99 -11.56 2.02 -13.42
C THR A 99 -11.23 1.29 -14.71
N HIS A 100 -10.00 0.80 -14.86
CA HIS A 100 -9.49 0.27 -16.11
C HIS A 100 -9.61 -1.25 -16.24
N CYS A 101 -9.89 -1.96 -15.14
CA CYS A 101 -10.01 -3.42 -15.11
C CYS A 101 -10.87 -3.86 -13.92
N ARG A 102 -12.15 -3.47 -13.93
CA ARG A 102 -13.07 -3.68 -12.79
C ARG A 102 -13.65 -5.10 -12.80
N ASN A 103 -12.80 -6.11 -12.73
CA ASN A 103 -13.23 -7.49 -12.55
C ASN A 103 -13.43 -7.79 -11.06
N LEU A 104 -14.67 -7.73 -10.56
CA LEU A 104 -14.95 -7.94 -9.14
C LEU A 104 -14.77 -9.40 -8.70
N ASP A 105 -14.77 -10.37 -9.62
CA ASP A 105 -14.62 -11.78 -9.25
C ASP A 105 -13.23 -12.08 -8.69
N VAL A 106 -12.20 -11.34 -9.12
CA VAL A 106 -10.84 -11.49 -8.58
C VAL A 106 -10.77 -11.17 -7.08
N LEU A 107 -11.68 -10.34 -6.57
CA LEU A 107 -11.73 -9.96 -5.16
C LEU A 107 -12.31 -11.06 -4.26
N LYS A 108 -12.83 -12.14 -4.84
CA LYS A 108 -13.40 -13.29 -4.11
C LYS A 108 -12.36 -14.36 -3.77
N TYR A 109 -11.13 -14.23 -4.27
CA TYR A 109 -10.08 -15.23 -4.15
C TYR A 109 -8.93 -14.77 -3.26
N ASN A 110 -8.06 -15.72 -2.89
CA ASN A 110 -6.80 -15.44 -2.24
C ASN A 110 -5.62 -15.81 -3.12
N TYR A 111 -4.56 -15.01 -3.02
CA TYR A 111 -3.42 -15.05 -3.92
C TYR A 111 -2.14 -15.38 -3.17
N ARG A 112 -1.30 -16.21 -3.80
CA ARG A 112 0.04 -16.51 -3.30
C ARG A 112 1.01 -15.36 -3.58
N PHE A 113 0.79 -14.62 -4.65
CA PHE A 113 1.55 -13.43 -5.00
C PHE A 113 0.62 -12.26 -5.33
N ILE A 114 0.86 -11.10 -4.71
CA ILE A 114 0.17 -9.86 -5.06
C ILE A 114 1.22 -8.80 -5.36
N TYR A 115 1.05 -8.09 -6.46
CA TYR A 115 1.78 -6.86 -6.76
C TYR A 115 0.82 -5.68 -6.75
N CYS A 116 1.14 -4.63 -6.02
CA CYS A 116 0.39 -3.37 -6.01
C CYS A 116 1.33 -2.19 -6.24
N GLY A 117 1.35 -1.69 -7.47
CA GLY A 117 2.27 -0.64 -7.89
C GLY A 117 1.66 0.76 -7.83
N TYR A 118 2.20 1.62 -6.97
CA TYR A 118 1.93 3.06 -6.90
C TYR A 118 0.48 3.47 -6.56
N ALA A 119 -0.33 2.56 -6.02
CA ALA A 119 -1.71 2.88 -5.63
C ALA A 119 -1.79 3.60 -4.27
N THR A 120 -0.94 3.23 -3.30
CA THR A 120 -1.00 3.86 -1.97
C THR A 120 -0.68 5.35 -2.04
N ASN A 121 0.23 5.77 -2.93
CA ASN A 121 0.57 7.18 -3.09
C ASN A 121 -0.48 8.02 -3.82
N THR A 122 -1.60 7.47 -4.29
CA THR A 122 -2.65 8.20 -5.01
C THR A 122 -3.96 8.28 -4.22
N LEU A 123 -3.96 7.76 -3.00
CA LEU A 123 -5.13 7.68 -2.12
C LEU A 123 -4.90 8.46 -0.81
N PRO A 124 -5.87 9.27 -0.36
CA PRO A 124 -5.87 9.85 0.98
C PRO A 124 -5.88 8.76 2.08
N PRO A 125 -5.64 9.13 3.36
CA PRO A 125 -5.46 8.16 4.45
C PRO A 125 -6.53 7.07 4.57
N MET A 126 -7.83 7.42 4.55
CA MET A 126 -8.90 6.43 4.74
C MET A 126 -9.05 5.43 3.57
N PRO A 127 -9.16 5.87 2.30
CA PRO A 127 -9.13 4.95 1.16
C PRO A 127 -7.86 4.11 1.10
N ARG A 128 -6.73 4.68 1.51
CA ARG A 128 -5.45 3.97 1.56
C ARG A 128 -5.40 2.89 2.63
N GLN A 129 -6.00 3.13 3.80
CA GLN A 129 -6.23 2.09 4.81
C GLN A 129 -7.10 0.95 4.23
N LYS A 130 -8.19 1.28 3.53
CA LYS A 130 -9.04 0.28 2.86
C LYS A 130 -8.31 -0.51 1.79
N LEU A 131 -7.40 0.12 1.06
CA LEU A 131 -6.50 -0.56 0.12
C LEU A 131 -5.65 -1.60 0.87
N TRP A 132 -5.00 -1.22 1.97
CA TRP A 132 -4.18 -2.16 2.75
C TRP A 132 -4.99 -3.30 3.36
N GLU A 133 -6.17 -3.02 3.93
CA GLU A 133 -7.11 -4.05 4.40
C GLU A 133 -7.47 -5.05 3.29
N THR A 134 -7.74 -4.53 2.09
CA THR A 134 -8.09 -5.34 0.92
C THR A 134 -6.91 -6.21 0.49
N LEU A 135 -5.70 -5.65 0.41
CA LEU A 135 -4.50 -6.42 0.08
C LEU A 135 -4.24 -7.52 1.11
N ALA A 136 -4.42 -7.24 2.40
CA ALA A 136 -4.28 -8.22 3.47
C ALA A 136 -5.33 -9.34 3.38
N MET A 137 -6.58 -9.00 3.06
CA MET A 137 -7.66 -9.99 2.86
C MET A 137 -7.39 -10.91 1.66
N LEU A 138 -6.91 -10.36 0.55
CA LEU A 138 -6.61 -11.09 -0.67
C LEU A 138 -5.32 -11.91 -0.56
N CYS A 139 -4.41 -11.54 0.33
CA CYS A 139 -3.16 -12.26 0.53
C CYS A 139 -3.42 -13.60 1.25
N SER A 140 -3.00 -14.72 0.63
CA SER A 140 -3.19 -16.05 1.22
C SER A 140 -2.57 -16.15 2.62
N LYS A 141 -3.36 -16.66 3.58
CA LYS A 141 -2.92 -16.87 4.97
C LYS A 141 -1.88 -17.97 5.13
N GLU A 142 -1.72 -18.87 4.15
CA GLU A 142 -0.79 -19.98 4.27
C GLU A 142 0.63 -19.58 3.85
N ARG A 143 0.76 -18.95 2.66
CA ARG A 143 2.06 -18.58 2.05
C ARG A 143 1.94 -17.38 1.11
N GLY A 144 0.96 -16.51 1.32
CA GLY A 144 0.76 -15.32 0.50
C GLY A 144 1.83 -14.27 0.75
N ILE A 145 2.28 -13.61 -0.31
CA ILE A 145 3.18 -12.46 -0.25
C ILE A 145 2.58 -11.32 -1.09
N ALA A 146 2.63 -10.11 -0.55
CA ALA A 146 2.30 -8.89 -1.28
C ALA A 146 3.52 -7.98 -1.37
N PHE A 147 3.79 -7.49 -2.58
CA PHE A 147 4.75 -6.42 -2.84
C PHE A 147 3.99 -5.14 -3.15
N VAL A 148 4.20 -4.12 -2.32
CA VAL A 148 3.55 -2.82 -2.47
C VAL A 148 4.60 -1.75 -2.72
N ALA A 149 4.47 -1.06 -3.85
CA ALA A 149 5.38 0.01 -4.24
C ALA A 149 4.68 1.37 -4.11
N SER A 150 5.42 2.36 -3.63
CA SER A 150 4.91 3.73 -3.45
C SER A 150 5.92 4.75 -3.97
N ARG A 151 5.45 5.92 -4.39
CA ARG A 151 6.36 7.03 -4.72
C ARG A 151 7.15 7.46 -3.49
N SER A 152 8.45 7.72 -3.67
CA SER A 152 9.31 8.25 -2.61
C SER A 152 9.08 9.75 -2.43
N SER A 153 9.24 10.27 -1.21
CA SER A 153 9.24 11.72 -0.92
C SER A 153 10.38 12.49 -1.60
N SER A 154 11.42 11.79 -2.09
CA SER A 154 12.46 12.39 -2.91
C SER A 154 12.04 12.63 -4.38
N ASP A 155 10.86 12.16 -4.79
CA ASP A 155 10.29 12.45 -6.10
C ASP A 155 9.79 13.90 -6.14
N ARG A 156 10.51 14.76 -6.88
CA ARG A 156 10.18 16.18 -7.05
C ARG A 156 8.95 16.42 -7.93
N GLY A 157 8.34 15.37 -8.48
CA GLY A 157 7.17 15.43 -9.36
C GLY A 157 5.84 15.67 -8.62
N ILE A 158 5.81 15.56 -7.30
CA ILE A 158 4.58 15.74 -6.50
C ILE A 158 4.40 17.23 -6.20
N LYS A 159 3.35 17.83 -6.76
CA LYS A 159 3.02 19.27 -6.61
C LYS A 159 1.51 19.45 -6.51
N GLY A 160 1.07 20.27 -5.57
CA GLY A 160 -0.33 20.55 -5.33
C GLY A 160 -0.53 21.39 -4.08
N GLN A 161 -1.79 21.59 -3.70
CA GLN A 161 -2.13 22.19 -2.42
C GLN A 161 -1.98 21.15 -1.31
N PRO A 162 -1.36 21.46 -0.17
CA PRO A 162 -1.29 20.54 0.96
C PRO A 162 -2.67 20.01 1.34
N GLU A 163 -2.78 18.69 1.46
CA GLU A 163 -4.01 18.01 1.87
C GLU A 163 -3.63 16.76 2.65
N PHE A 164 -4.15 16.62 3.87
CA PHE A 164 -3.78 15.53 4.79
C PHE A 164 -2.24 15.39 4.93
N ASP A 165 -1.72 14.22 4.54
CA ASP A 165 -0.31 13.85 4.56
C ASP A 165 0.33 13.86 3.16
N GLY A 166 -0.30 14.54 2.21
CA GLY A 166 0.16 14.68 0.84
C GLY A 166 -0.30 16.01 0.23
N VAL A 167 -0.63 15.98 -1.05
CA VAL A 167 -1.14 17.14 -1.78
C VAL A 167 -2.31 16.77 -2.69
N ARG A 168 -3.23 17.70 -2.88
CA ARG A 168 -4.24 17.66 -3.94
C ARG A 168 -3.72 18.41 -5.15
N THR A 169 -3.61 17.73 -6.28
CA THR A 169 -3.09 18.32 -7.52
C THR A 169 -4.14 19.19 -8.22
N SER A 170 -3.73 19.96 -9.23
CA SER A 170 -4.64 20.74 -10.07
C SER A 170 -5.65 19.88 -10.87
N LEU A 171 -5.40 18.57 -11.00
CA LEU A 171 -6.34 17.61 -11.61
C LEU A 171 -7.32 17.00 -10.60
N ASN A 172 -7.35 17.56 -9.38
CA ASN A 172 -8.14 17.08 -8.25
C ASN A 172 -7.83 15.64 -7.83
N THR A 173 -6.59 15.18 -8.02
CA THR A 173 -6.11 13.88 -7.55
C THR A 173 -5.20 14.04 -6.34
N PHE A 174 -5.30 13.14 -5.37
CA PHE A 174 -4.38 13.08 -4.24
C PHE A 174 -3.04 12.48 -4.67
N GLN A 175 -1.93 13.01 -4.16
CA GLN A 175 -0.62 12.39 -4.28
C GLN A 175 0.20 12.54 -2.99
N LYS A 176 0.87 11.46 -2.57
CA LYS A 176 1.80 11.44 -1.42
C LYS A 176 3.17 10.90 -1.84
N GLY A 177 4.23 11.52 -1.33
CA GLY A 177 5.59 10.96 -1.40
C GLY A 177 5.95 10.33 -0.06
N TYR A 178 6.32 9.06 -0.06
CA TYR A 178 6.64 8.32 1.15
C TYR A 178 8.10 8.52 1.60
N LEU A 179 8.26 8.90 2.86
CA LEU A 179 9.51 8.83 3.60
C LEU A 179 9.87 7.35 3.85
N VAL A 180 11.15 7.12 4.18
CA VAL A 180 11.62 5.80 4.60
C VAL A 180 10.85 5.37 5.85
N GLY A 181 10.38 4.12 5.87
CA GLY A 181 9.63 3.54 6.99
C GLY A 181 8.13 3.83 7.02
N GLU A 182 7.62 4.85 6.31
CA GLU A 182 6.18 5.18 6.35
C GLU A 182 5.31 4.07 5.75
N SER A 183 5.68 3.58 4.56
CA SER A 183 4.93 2.51 3.90
C SER A 183 5.01 1.20 4.69
N LEU A 184 6.15 0.95 5.35
CA LEU A 184 6.31 -0.20 6.24
C LEU A 184 5.39 -0.10 7.45
N LYS A 185 5.28 1.09 8.05
CA LYS A 185 4.38 1.33 9.18
C LYS A 185 2.93 1.02 8.80
N GLU A 186 2.45 1.56 7.68
CA GLU A 186 1.09 1.27 7.19
C GLU A 186 0.90 -0.23 6.93
N ALA A 187 1.88 -0.92 6.35
CA ALA A 187 1.78 -2.37 6.11
C ALA A 187 1.66 -3.18 7.41
N LEU A 188 2.39 -2.81 8.47
CA LEU A 188 2.39 -3.49 9.76
C LEU A 188 1.08 -3.33 10.55
N GLU A 189 0.21 -2.39 10.15
CA GLU A 189 -1.13 -2.26 10.73
C GLU A 189 -2.08 -3.37 10.23
N HIS A 190 -1.74 -4.04 9.12
CA HIS A 190 -2.61 -5.03 8.45
C HIS A 190 -1.96 -6.41 8.26
N PHE A 191 -0.63 -6.48 8.25
CA PHE A 191 0.14 -7.71 8.08
C PHE A 191 1.00 -7.98 9.31
N ALA A 192 1.04 -9.25 9.75
CA ALA A 192 1.88 -9.66 10.88
C ALA A 192 3.39 -9.51 10.58
N PHE A 193 3.78 -9.63 9.31
CA PHE A 193 5.16 -9.48 8.87
C PHE A 193 5.25 -8.53 7.69
N ALA A 194 6.13 -7.53 7.79
CA ALA A 194 6.47 -6.66 6.69
C ALA A 194 7.94 -6.24 6.76
N LYS A 195 8.55 -6.03 5.60
CA LYS A 195 9.93 -5.55 5.45
C LYS A 195 10.01 -4.53 4.33
N GLU A 196 10.58 -3.36 4.61
CA GLU A 196 10.94 -2.41 3.56
C GLU A 196 12.22 -2.87 2.86
N LEU A 197 12.19 -2.91 1.53
CA LEU A 197 13.32 -3.31 0.70
C LEU A 197 14.15 -2.09 0.30
N THR A 198 15.46 -2.25 0.26
CA THR A 198 16.36 -1.20 -0.22
C THR A 198 16.09 -0.89 -1.70
N THR A 199 15.89 0.38 -2.04
CA THR A 199 15.66 0.85 -3.41
C THR A 199 16.68 1.91 -3.82
N LYS A 200 16.74 2.24 -5.12
CA LYS A 200 17.57 3.36 -5.63
C LYS A 200 16.96 4.75 -5.37
N GLY A 201 15.97 4.86 -4.47
CA GLY A 201 15.43 6.13 -3.97
C GLY A 201 14.22 6.70 -4.70
N ALA A 202 13.93 6.32 -5.95
CA ALA A 202 12.76 6.85 -6.68
C ALA A 202 11.40 6.31 -6.19
N PHE A 203 11.42 5.22 -5.43
CA PHE A 203 10.23 4.57 -4.88
C PHE A 203 10.56 3.92 -3.53
N ARG A 204 9.53 3.62 -2.75
CA ARG A 204 9.57 2.71 -1.62
C ARG A 204 8.94 1.39 -2.03
N LEU A 205 9.44 0.29 -1.49
CA LEU A 205 8.96 -1.05 -1.80
C LEU A 205 8.89 -1.84 -0.50
N VAL A 206 7.71 -2.32 -0.16
CA VAL A 206 7.48 -3.15 1.03
C VAL A 206 7.05 -4.53 0.57
N CYS A 207 7.63 -5.56 1.19
CA CYS A 207 7.18 -6.93 1.11
C CYS A 207 6.42 -7.25 2.39
N CYS A 208 5.19 -7.74 2.30
CA CYS A 208 4.35 -8.09 3.46
C CYS A 208 3.70 -9.47 3.31
N SER A 209 3.42 -10.10 4.45
CA SER A 209 2.81 -11.43 4.54
C SER A 209 2.16 -11.66 5.92
N HIS A 210 1.23 -12.61 5.97
CA HIS A 210 0.71 -13.14 7.23
C HIS A 210 1.67 -14.12 7.92
N ASN A 211 2.73 -14.54 7.22
CA ASN A 211 3.74 -15.49 7.69
C ASN A 211 5.15 -14.89 7.65
N PRO A 212 6.13 -15.47 8.38
CA PRO A 212 7.52 -15.05 8.31
C PRO A 212 8.02 -14.99 6.86
N ILE A 213 8.64 -13.88 6.49
CA ILE A 213 9.13 -13.63 5.14
C ILE A 213 10.61 -14.00 5.05
N ASP A 214 10.89 -15.00 4.21
CA ASP A 214 12.25 -15.32 3.78
C ASP A 214 12.64 -14.47 2.56
N LEU A 215 13.66 -13.63 2.71
CA LEU A 215 14.12 -12.69 1.68
C LEU A 215 15.55 -13.00 1.25
N VAL A 216 15.80 -14.26 0.86
CA VAL A 216 17.07 -14.62 0.20
C VAL A 216 17.03 -14.06 -1.22
N LYS A 217 17.95 -13.16 -1.55
CA LYS A 217 18.08 -12.70 -2.94
C LYS A 217 18.56 -13.84 -3.84
N ALA A 218 17.99 -13.91 -5.04
CA ALA A 218 18.48 -14.81 -6.08
C ALA A 218 19.88 -14.38 -6.59
#